data_AF-A0A1I3L6I4-F1
#
_entry.id   AF-A0A1I3L6I4-F1
#
_cell.length_a   1.000
_cell.length_b   1.000
_cell.length_c   1.000
_cell.angle_alpha   90.00
_cell.angle_beta   90.00
_cell.angle_gamma   90.00
#
_symmetry.space_group_name_H-M   'P 1'
#
loop_
_entity.id
_entity.type
_entity.pdbx_description
1 polymer ?
#
loop_
_entity_poly.entity_id
_entity_poly.type
_entity_poly.pdbx_seq_one_letter_code
_entity_poly.pdbx_strand_id
1 'polypeptide(L)'
;MSEFPEVLRSVTGKRLSDVRDALFALKPAQVDERAAGYLVALYTASKQLDVRRQVLRLLYDCDFQALDEFFTQAYRKERYLDMKVYALRGLARRSEEKQLQRLLEGFRQTLAKRQQSTPYNYQEYELLRGRNALPYLVERYGYACLRETLEQVNRQYDAMPEAFKGHFTVDDKGTLVTLREPGASSALIRQFFASQGGQD
;
A
#
# COMPACT_ATOMS: atom_id res chain seq x y z
N MET A 1 29.54 -7.24 -2.23
CA MET A 1 28.18 -6.73 -1.93
C MET A 1 28.26 -5.22 -1.90
N SER A 2 27.32 -4.49 -2.50
CA SER A 2 27.32 -3.02 -2.47
C SER A 2 26.89 -2.52 -1.10
N GLU A 3 27.70 -1.66 -0.48
CA GLU A 3 27.43 -1.10 0.86
C GLU A 3 26.22 -0.15 0.87
N PHE A 4 25.68 0.12 2.06
CA PHE A 4 24.63 1.11 2.24
C PHE A 4 25.17 2.53 1.96
N PRO A 5 24.55 3.32 1.06
CA PRO A 5 25.06 4.61 0.61
C PRO A 5 25.29 5.61 1.75
N GLU A 6 26.46 6.26 1.80
CA GLU A 6 26.78 7.25 2.84
C GLU A 6 25.79 8.43 2.87
N VAL A 7 25.32 8.87 1.70
CA VAL A 7 24.36 9.99 1.59
C VAL A 7 23.04 9.71 2.33
N LEU A 8 22.69 8.43 2.54
CA LEU A 8 21.50 8.03 3.28
C LEU A 8 21.74 7.90 4.78
N ARG A 9 23.00 7.87 5.25
CA ARG A 9 23.34 7.81 6.68
C ARG A 9 23.12 9.15 7.39
N SER A 10 23.26 10.26 6.65
CA SER A 10 22.92 11.61 7.10
C SER A 10 22.56 12.48 5.90
N VAL A 11 21.30 12.88 5.82
CA VAL A 11 20.78 13.70 4.72
C VAL A 11 20.98 15.21 4.95
N THR A 12 21.43 15.61 6.14
CA THR A 12 21.66 17.02 6.49
C THR A 12 22.74 17.63 5.58
N GLY A 13 22.42 18.76 4.94
CA GLY A 13 23.32 19.45 4.02
C GLY A 13 23.56 18.73 2.69
N LYS A 14 22.84 17.62 2.41
CA LYS A 14 22.92 16.90 1.14
C LYS A 14 21.88 17.43 0.16
N ARG A 15 22.19 17.35 -1.13
CA ARG A 15 21.22 17.70 -2.17
C ARG A 15 20.11 16.66 -2.18
N LEU A 16 18.86 17.12 -2.29
CA LEU A 16 17.70 16.25 -2.34
C LEU A 16 17.75 15.27 -3.53
N SER A 17 18.31 15.68 -4.67
CA SER A 17 18.55 14.81 -5.83
C SER A 17 19.38 13.59 -5.44
N ASP A 18 20.51 13.81 -4.78
CA ASP A 18 21.49 12.76 -4.50
C ASP A 18 20.94 11.77 -3.46
N VAL A 19 20.18 12.27 -2.48
CA VAL A 19 19.44 11.44 -1.51
C VAL A 19 18.41 10.57 -2.23
N ARG A 20 17.67 11.14 -3.18
CA ARG A 20 16.65 10.41 -3.94
C ARG A 20 17.30 9.34 -4.81
N ASP A 21 18.29 9.70 -5.62
CA ASP A 21 18.96 8.76 -6.52
C ASP A 21 19.52 7.57 -5.75
N ALA A 22 20.16 7.80 -4.60
CA ALA A 22 20.65 6.74 -3.73
C ALA A 22 19.52 5.87 -3.14
N LEU A 23 18.41 6.47 -2.68
CA LEU A 23 17.28 5.74 -2.11
C LEU A 23 16.59 4.85 -3.15
N PHE A 24 16.40 5.36 -4.37
CA PHE A 24 15.73 4.62 -5.44
C PHE A 24 16.64 3.57 -6.09
N ALA A 25 17.95 3.70 -5.97
CA ALA A 25 18.91 2.67 -6.38
C ALA A 25 19.13 1.57 -5.31
N LEU A 26 18.66 1.79 -4.08
CA LEU A 26 18.90 0.86 -2.97
C LEU A 26 18.15 -0.46 -3.17
N LYS A 27 18.86 -1.58 -2.98
CA LYS A 27 18.27 -2.93 -2.99
C LYS A 27 17.95 -3.40 -1.58
N PRO A 28 16.88 -4.20 -1.38
CA PRO A 28 16.52 -4.72 -0.05
C PRO A 28 17.67 -5.46 0.66
N ALA A 29 18.51 -6.19 -0.09
CA ALA A 29 19.66 -6.92 0.46
C ALA A 29 20.77 -6.03 1.05
N GLN A 30 20.69 -4.70 0.86
CA GLN A 30 21.62 -3.71 1.41
C GLN A 30 21.10 -3.06 2.69
N VAL A 31 19.92 -3.46 3.17
CA VAL A 31 19.28 -2.90 4.36
C VAL A 31 19.50 -3.85 5.52
N ASP A 32 20.41 -3.48 6.43
CA ASP A 32 20.58 -4.08 7.74
C ASP A 32 19.84 -3.27 8.84
N GLU A 33 19.97 -3.69 10.10
CA GLU A 33 19.37 -3.04 11.27
C GLU A 33 19.72 -1.54 11.35
N ARG A 34 20.98 -1.19 11.12
CA ARG A 34 21.46 0.19 11.21
C ARG A 34 20.94 1.03 10.06
N ALA A 35 20.95 0.48 8.85
CA ALA A 35 20.36 1.08 7.66
C ALA A 35 18.87 1.34 7.84
N ALA A 36 18.14 0.41 8.45
CA ALA A 36 16.73 0.58 8.76
C ALA A 36 16.49 1.81 9.66
N GLY A 37 17.31 2.01 10.69
CA GLY A 37 17.26 3.21 11.52
C GLY A 37 17.43 4.52 10.73
N TYR A 38 18.37 4.56 9.78
CA TYR A 38 18.56 5.72 8.90
C TYR A 38 17.36 5.95 7.97
N LEU A 39 16.79 4.89 7.41
CA LEU A 39 15.61 4.98 6.55
C LEU A 39 14.37 5.45 7.34
N VAL A 40 14.19 4.98 8.57
CA VAL A 40 13.12 5.46 9.47
C VAL A 40 13.27 6.96 9.75
N ALA A 41 14.49 7.44 10.04
CA ALA A 41 14.74 8.86 10.24
C ALA A 41 14.40 9.68 8.98
N LEU A 42 14.79 9.20 7.80
CA LEU A 42 14.47 9.82 6.50
C LEU A 42 12.95 9.86 6.26
N TYR A 43 12.24 8.77 6.51
CA TYR A 43 10.78 8.72 6.39
C TYR A 43 10.08 9.72 7.31
N THR A 44 10.56 9.82 8.56
CA THR A 44 9.97 10.70 9.58
C THR A 44 10.12 12.16 9.19
N ALA A 45 11.30 12.55 8.71
CA ALA A 45 11.60 13.92 8.29
C ALA A 45 10.99 14.30 6.92
N SER A 46 10.73 13.32 6.04
CA SER A 46 10.34 13.60 4.66
C SER A 46 8.86 13.97 4.48
N LYS A 47 8.62 15.09 3.80
CA LYS A 47 7.30 15.45 3.25
C LYS A 47 7.03 14.84 1.88
N GLN A 48 8.05 14.35 1.18
CA GLN A 48 7.96 13.82 -0.18
C GLN A 48 7.33 12.43 -0.18
N LEU A 49 6.21 12.28 -0.90
CA LEU A 49 5.40 11.05 -0.91
C LEU A 49 6.16 9.84 -1.42
N ASP A 50 6.90 10.03 -2.49
CA ASP A 50 7.65 8.99 -3.17
C ASP A 50 8.85 8.51 -2.34
N VAL A 51 9.53 9.41 -1.63
CA VAL A 51 10.55 9.07 -0.63
C VAL A 51 9.95 8.19 0.47
N ARG A 52 8.80 8.61 1.05
CA ARG A 52 8.14 7.83 2.11
C ARG A 52 7.68 6.46 1.60
N ARG A 53 7.08 6.42 0.41
CA ARG A 53 6.66 5.19 -0.27
C ARG A 53 7.83 4.24 -0.48
N GLN A 54 8.96 4.74 -0.97
CA GLN A 54 10.14 3.92 -1.23
C GLN A 54 10.75 3.37 0.06
N VAL A 55 10.81 4.17 1.12
CA VAL A 55 11.24 3.69 2.45
C VAL A 55 10.34 2.57 2.96
N LEU A 56 9.02 2.75 2.90
CA LEU A 56 8.07 1.69 3.30
C LEU A 56 8.28 0.40 2.50
N ARG A 57 8.50 0.52 1.19
CA ARG A 57 8.79 -0.64 0.31
C ARG A 57 10.05 -1.40 0.70
N LEU A 58 11.10 -0.66 1.07
CA LEU A 58 12.37 -1.26 1.47
C LEU A 58 12.28 -1.98 2.82
N LEU A 59 11.36 -1.56 3.69
CA LEU A 59 11.31 -2.02 5.09
C LEU A 59 10.21 -3.03 5.39
N TYR A 60 9.12 -3.13 4.61
CA TYR A 60 7.92 -3.85 5.04
C TYR A 60 8.13 -5.36 5.28
N ASP A 61 9.18 -5.96 4.71
CA ASP A 61 9.51 -7.38 4.88
C ASP A 61 10.66 -7.60 5.87
N CYS A 62 11.28 -6.52 6.37
CA CYS A 62 12.38 -6.58 7.31
C CYS A 62 11.89 -6.92 8.73
N ASP A 63 12.76 -7.56 9.50
CA ASP A 63 12.52 -8.03 10.87
C ASP A 63 13.53 -7.43 11.85
N PHE A 64 13.64 -6.11 11.81
CA PHE A 64 14.57 -5.33 12.60
C PHE A 64 13.87 -4.69 13.80
N GLN A 65 14.58 -4.58 14.92
CA GLN A 65 14.07 -4.00 16.17
C GLN A 65 13.80 -2.49 16.00
N ALA A 66 14.59 -1.81 15.17
CA ALA A 66 14.40 -0.41 14.79
C ALA A 66 13.02 -0.12 14.15
N LEU A 67 12.25 -1.16 13.79
CA LEU A 67 10.96 -1.05 13.13
C LEU A 67 9.75 -1.34 14.05
N ASP A 68 9.98 -1.68 15.33
CA ASP A 68 8.94 -2.12 16.27
C ASP A 68 7.79 -1.13 16.37
N GLU A 69 8.09 0.17 16.49
CA GLU A 69 7.07 1.21 16.54
C GLU A 69 6.78 1.84 15.16
N PHE A 70 7.72 1.72 14.22
CA PHE A 70 7.72 2.43 12.95
C PHE A 70 6.44 2.19 12.16
N PHE A 71 6.05 0.92 11.98
CA PHE A 71 4.90 0.59 11.14
C PHE A 71 3.55 0.98 11.76
N THR A 72 3.46 0.96 13.09
CA THR A 72 2.29 1.50 13.80
C THR A 72 2.16 3.01 13.53
N GLN A 73 3.26 3.75 13.62
CA GLN A 73 3.28 5.19 13.35
C GLN A 73 2.99 5.48 11.87
N ALA A 74 3.59 4.74 10.95
CA ALA A 74 3.37 4.87 9.52
C ALA A 74 1.91 4.60 9.13
N TYR A 75 1.28 3.55 9.68
CA TYR A 75 -0.11 3.24 9.40
C TYR A 75 -1.08 4.35 9.83
N ARG A 76 -0.78 5.02 10.96
CA ARG A 76 -1.54 6.17 11.45
C ARG A 76 -1.29 7.43 10.62
N LYS A 77 -0.04 7.65 10.19
CA LYS A 77 0.40 8.84 9.43
C LYS A 77 -0.12 8.83 8.00
N GLU A 78 -0.04 7.70 7.31
CA GLU A 78 -0.28 7.68 5.87
C GLU A 78 -1.75 7.75 5.52
N ARG A 79 -2.07 8.56 4.50
CA ARG A 79 -3.43 8.73 3.98
C ARG A 79 -3.66 8.00 2.67
N TYR A 80 -2.58 7.74 1.92
CA TYR A 80 -2.61 7.04 0.65
C TYR A 80 -2.67 5.54 0.89
N LEU A 81 -3.56 4.86 0.17
CA LEU A 81 -3.91 3.48 0.44
C LEU A 81 -2.75 2.52 0.21
N ASP A 82 -1.96 2.73 -0.85
CA ASP A 82 -0.78 1.91 -1.17
C ASP A 82 0.25 1.95 -0.03
N MET A 83 0.55 3.13 0.49
CA MET A 83 1.46 3.29 1.63
C MET A 83 0.85 2.74 2.92
N LYS A 84 -0.46 2.89 3.14
CA LYS A 84 -1.15 2.23 4.26
C LYS A 84 -1.04 0.71 4.20
N VAL A 85 -1.14 0.11 3.01
CA VAL A 85 -0.97 -1.34 2.80
C VAL A 85 0.46 -1.76 3.11
N TYR A 86 1.48 -1.00 2.67
CA TYR A 86 2.87 -1.28 3.06
C TYR A 86 3.09 -1.19 4.57
N ALA A 87 2.48 -0.18 5.22
CA ALA A 87 2.56 -0.06 6.67
C ALA A 87 1.86 -1.23 7.38
N LEU A 88 0.69 -1.65 6.90
CA LEU A 88 -0.03 -2.81 7.41
C LEU A 88 0.79 -4.09 7.27
N ARG A 89 1.51 -4.27 6.17
CA ARG A 89 2.39 -5.42 5.95
C ARG A 89 3.52 -5.50 6.96
N GLY A 90 4.24 -4.39 7.16
CA GLY A 90 5.29 -4.33 8.17
C GLY A 90 4.76 -4.50 9.60
N LEU A 91 3.55 -4.01 9.87
CA LEU A 91 2.87 -4.16 11.16
C LEU A 91 2.44 -5.61 11.42
N ALA A 92 1.86 -6.29 10.42
CA ALA A 92 1.37 -7.66 10.56
C ALA A 92 2.47 -8.65 10.97
N ARG A 93 3.72 -8.38 10.59
CA ARG A 93 4.89 -9.17 11.01
C ARG A 93 5.17 -9.08 12.51
N ARG A 94 4.79 -7.96 13.13
CA ARG A 94 5.12 -7.56 14.51
C ARG A 94 3.91 -7.57 15.44
N SER A 95 2.75 -7.99 14.95
CA SER A 95 1.49 -7.89 15.66
C SER A 95 0.80 -9.23 15.75
N GLU A 96 0.25 -9.48 16.94
CA GLU A 96 -0.69 -10.57 17.14
C GLU A 96 -2.03 -10.23 16.46
N GLU A 97 -2.79 -11.27 16.14
CA GLU A 97 -4.10 -11.12 15.50
C GLU A 97 -5.02 -10.13 16.23
N LYS A 98 -5.06 -10.17 17.56
CA LYS A 98 -5.91 -9.29 18.39
C LYS A 98 -5.57 -7.81 18.22
N GLN A 99 -4.30 -7.49 18.02
CA GLN A 99 -3.85 -6.11 17.80
C GLN A 99 -4.26 -5.64 16.40
N LEU A 100 -4.07 -6.49 15.38
CA LEU A 100 -4.50 -6.20 14.02
C LEU A 100 -6.02 -6.12 13.89
N GLN A 101 -6.77 -6.93 14.62
CA GLN A 101 -8.23 -6.98 14.56
C GLN A 101 -8.86 -5.62 14.84
N ARG A 102 -8.43 -4.93 15.90
CA ARG A 102 -8.95 -3.60 16.26
C ARG A 102 -8.68 -2.57 15.17
N LEU A 103 -7.51 -2.64 14.56
CA LEU A 103 -7.11 -1.74 13.48
C LEU A 103 -7.90 -2.02 12.20
N LEU A 104 -8.06 -3.29 11.84
CA LEU A 104 -8.80 -3.71 10.65
C LEU A 104 -10.30 -3.49 10.79
N GLU A 105 -10.85 -3.52 11.99
CA GLU A 105 -12.25 -3.15 12.22
C GLU A 105 -12.52 -1.69 11.82
N GLY A 106 -11.68 -0.75 12.25
CA GLY A 106 -11.79 0.65 11.82
C GLY A 106 -11.58 0.84 10.31
N PHE A 107 -10.69 0.05 9.71
CA PHE A 107 -10.49 0.03 8.26
C PHE A 107 -11.73 -0.47 7.51
N ARG A 108 -12.31 -1.59 7.94
CA ARG A 108 -13.56 -2.16 7.40
C ARG A 108 -14.75 -1.21 7.51
N GLN A 109 -14.90 -0.54 8.64
CA GLN A 109 -15.93 0.50 8.82
C GLN A 109 -15.74 1.66 7.83
N THR A 110 -14.49 2.06 7.58
CA THR A 110 -14.17 3.11 6.60
C THR A 110 -14.54 2.66 5.18
N LEU A 111 -14.21 1.43 4.80
CA LEU A 111 -14.58 0.86 3.50
C LEU A 111 -16.10 0.78 3.31
N ALA A 112 -16.86 0.41 4.34
CA ALA A 112 -18.31 0.37 4.30
C ALA A 112 -18.92 1.76 4.08
N LYS A 113 -18.42 2.78 4.80
CA LYS A 113 -18.86 4.18 4.62
C LYS A 113 -18.50 4.73 3.25
N ARG A 114 -17.29 4.46 2.74
CA ARG A 114 -16.84 4.94 1.43
C ARG A 114 -17.68 4.39 0.29
N GLN A 115 -18.11 3.14 0.36
CA GLN A 115 -18.99 2.55 -0.64
C GLN A 115 -20.30 3.35 -0.79
N GLN A 116 -20.78 3.98 0.28
CA GLN A 116 -21.99 4.83 0.26
C GLN A 116 -21.71 6.22 -0.32
N SER A 117 -20.58 6.84 0.03
CA SER A 117 -20.27 8.22 -0.38
C SER A 117 -19.59 8.34 -1.75
N THR A 118 -18.92 7.28 -2.20
CA THR A 118 -18.15 7.24 -3.45
C THR A 118 -18.35 5.88 -4.09
N PRO A 119 -19.53 5.64 -4.71
CA PRO A 119 -19.81 4.38 -5.36
C PRO A 119 -18.78 4.12 -6.48
N TYR A 120 -18.49 2.83 -6.71
CA TYR A 120 -17.59 2.37 -7.78
C TYR A 120 -16.13 2.82 -7.64
N ASN A 121 -15.61 2.98 -6.42
CA ASN A 121 -14.19 3.26 -6.15
C ASN A 121 -13.28 2.06 -6.48
N TYR A 122 -13.24 1.66 -7.75
CA TYR A 122 -12.55 0.45 -8.19
C TYR A 122 -11.06 0.47 -7.93
N GLN A 123 -10.43 1.64 -8.00
CA GLN A 123 -8.99 1.79 -7.79
C GLN A 123 -8.58 1.35 -6.38
N GLU A 124 -9.40 1.66 -5.38
CA GLU A 124 -9.19 1.20 -4.00
C GLU A 124 -9.28 -0.32 -3.90
N TYR A 125 -10.30 -0.92 -4.50
CA TYR A 125 -10.51 -2.36 -4.43
C TYR A 125 -9.48 -3.15 -5.25
N GLU A 126 -9.11 -2.71 -6.45
CA GLU A 126 -8.09 -3.38 -7.27
C GLU A 126 -6.71 -3.34 -6.61
N LEU A 127 -6.39 -2.25 -5.92
CA LEU A 127 -5.18 -2.16 -5.12
C LEU A 127 -5.22 -3.13 -3.92
N LEU A 128 -6.32 -3.18 -3.17
CA LEU A 128 -6.47 -4.05 -2.00
C LEU A 128 -6.48 -5.55 -2.36
N ARG A 129 -6.99 -5.90 -3.55
CA ARG A 129 -7.02 -7.25 -4.11
C ARG A 129 -5.71 -7.64 -4.81
N GLY A 130 -4.76 -6.73 -4.95
CA GLY A 130 -3.45 -7.02 -5.55
C GLY A 130 -2.66 -8.05 -4.75
N ARG A 131 -1.78 -8.81 -5.41
CA ARG A 131 -1.04 -9.91 -4.79
C ARG A 131 -0.13 -9.45 -3.65
N ASN A 132 0.42 -8.24 -3.71
CA ASN A 132 1.25 -7.68 -2.62
C ASN A 132 0.47 -7.10 -1.42
N ALA A 133 -0.86 -7.19 -1.39
CA ALA A 133 -1.74 -6.50 -0.44
C ALA A 133 -2.43 -7.46 0.55
N LEU A 134 -3.76 -7.41 0.66
CA LEU A 134 -4.53 -8.29 1.57
C LEU A 134 -4.35 -9.78 1.26
N PRO A 135 -4.33 -10.24 -0.02
CA PRO A 135 -4.05 -11.64 -0.35
C PRO A 135 -2.75 -12.17 0.27
N TYR A 136 -1.64 -11.44 0.12
CA TYR A 136 -0.37 -11.81 0.74
C TYR A 136 -0.49 -11.92 2.27
N LEU A 137 -1.15 -10.95 2.90
CA LEU A 137 -1.32 -10.96 4.36
C LEU A 137 -2.14 -12.17 4.82
N VAL A 138 -3.21 -12.51 4.12
CA VAL A 138 -4.04 -13.68 4.41
C VAL A 138 -3.25 -14.97 4.24
N GLU A 139 -2.52 -15.11 3.14
CA GLU A 139 -1.70 -16.28 2.85
C GLU A 139 -0.57 -16.46 3.87
N ARG A 140 0.09 -15.35 4.24
CA ARG A 140 1.26 -15.37 5.13
C ARG A 140 0.91 -15.62 6.59
N TYR A 141 -0.16 -14.99 7.10
CA TYR A 141 -0.46 -14.97 8.54
C TYR A 141 -1.71 -15.76 8.92
N GLY A 142 -2.66 -15.95 7.99
CA GLY A 142 -3.85 -16.76 8.24
C GLY A 142 -4.84 -16.21 9.28
N TYR A 143 -4.67 -14.97 9.76
CA TYR A 143 -5.56 -14.37 10.75
C TYR A 143 -6.98 -14.18 10.20
N ALA A 144 -7.99 -14.49 11.00
CA ALA A 144 -9.40 -14.33 10.65
C ALA A 144 -9.73 -12.87 10.32
N CYS A 145 -9.19 -11.92 11.08
CA CYS A 145 -9.45 -10.50 10.84
C CYS A 145 -8.95 -10.00 9.46
N LEU A 146 -7.89 -10.61 8.91
CA LEU A 146 -7.39 -10.33 7.56
C LEU A 146 -8.30 -10.97 6.50
N ARG A 147 -8.74 -12.22 6.71
CA ARG A 147 -9.67 -12.93 5.82
C ARG A 147 -10.99 -12.19 5.70
N GLU A 148 -11.60 -11.82 6.83
CA GLU A 148 -12.85 -11.04 6.87
C GLU A 148 -12.72 -9.71 6.11
N THR A 149 -11.57 -9.04 6.23
CA THR A 149 -11.31 -7.79 5.52
C THR A 149 -11.22 -8.02 4.01
N LEU A 150 -10.50 -9.06 3.57
CA LEU A 150 -10.41 -9.43 2.16
C LEU A 150 -11.77 -9.85 1.60
N GLU A 151 -12.57 -10.61 2.35
CA GLU A 151 -13.93 -11.01 1.98
C GLU A 151 -14.86 -9.81 1.82
N GLN A 152 -14.80 -8.82 2.73
CA GLN A 152 -15.52 -7.57 2.56
C GLN A 152 -15.10 -6.86 1.26
N VAL A 153 -13.79 -6.70 1.04
CA VAL A 153 -13.25 -6.06 -0.16
C VAL A 153 -13.73 -6.77 -1.43
N ASN A 154 -13.67 -8.11 -1.47
CA ASN A 154 -14.13 -8.89 -2.62
C ASN A 154 -15.63 -8.71 -2.85
N ARG A 155 -16.47 -8.82 -1.81
CA ARG A 155 -17.92 -8.60 -1.93
C ARG A 155 -18.26 -7.21 -2.46
N GLN A 156 -17.57 -6.18 -1.96
CA GLN A 156 -17.79 -4.80 -2.41
C GLN A 156 -17.32 -4.60 -3.86
N TYR A 157 -16.21 -5.23 -4.25
CA TYR A 157 -15.72 -5.21 -5.63
C TYR A 157 -16.69 -5.91 -6.58
N ASP A 158 -17.14 -7.12 -6.21
CA ASP A 158 -18.00 -7.95 -7.05
C ASP A 158 -19.39 -7.32 -7.26
N ALA A 159 -19.86 -6.53 -6.29
CA ALA A 159 -21.09 -5.75 -6.40
C ALA A 159 -20.99 -4.56 -7.36
N MET A 160 -19.78 -4.15 -7.79
CA MET A 160 -19.64 -3.08 -8.79
C MET A 160 -20.06 -3.56 -10.19
N PRO A 161 -20.48 -2.63 -11.07
CA PRO A 161 -20.67 -2.95 -12.48
C PRO A 161 -19.36 -3.39 -13.16
N GLU A 162 -19.46 -4.27 -14.14
CA GLU A 162 -18.30 -4.78 -14.91
C GLU A 162 -17.45 -3.68 -15.54
N ALA A 163 -18.06 -2.55 -15.87
CA ALA A 163 -17.37 -1.38 -16.42
C ALA A 163 -16.27 -0.80 -15.50
N PHE A 164 -16.33 -1.11 -14.20
CA PHE A 164 -15.38 -0.68 -13.18
C PHE A 164 -14.45 -1.80 -12.72
N LYS A 165 -14.40 -2.93 -13.44
CA LYS A 165 -13.56 -4.07 -13.07
C LYS A 165 -12.49 -4.35 -14.12
N GLY A 166 -11.34 -4.83 -13.65
CA GLY A 166 -10.23 -5.32 -14.45
C GLY A 166 -9.43 -4.22 -15.13
N HIS A 167 -9.15 -3.10 -14.46
CA HIS A 167 -8.36 -2.01 -15.02
C HIS A 167 -6.86 -2.19 -14.75
N PHE A 168 -6.50 -2.49 -13.51
CA PHE A 168 -5.14 -2.81 -13.11
C PHE A 168 -5.12 -3.83 -11.97
N THR A 169 -3.93 -4.30 -11.66
CA THR A 169 -3.65 -5.03 -10.43
C THR A 169 -2.28 -4.64 -9.90
N VAL A 170 -1.91 -5.19 -8.74
CA VAL A 170 -0.57 -5.10 -8.19
C VAL A 170 0.00 -6.51 -8.12
N ASP A 171 1.19 -6.71 -8.68
CA ASP A 171 1.87 -8.01 -8.67
C ASP A 171 2.41 -8.37 -7.28
N ASP A 172 3.15 -9.47 -7.18
CA ASP A 172 3.79 -9.97 -5.96
C ASP A 172 4.94 -9.08 -5.46
N LYS A 173 5.45 -8.16 -6.28
CA LYS A 173 6.54 -7.21 -5.96
C LYS A 173 6.02 -5.82 -5.62
N GLY A 174 4.71 -5.63 -5.60
CA GLY A 174 4.10 -4.31 -5.37
C GLY A 174 4.14 -3.41 -6.60
N THR A 175 4.38 -3.96 -7.79
CA THR A 175 4.40 -3.23 -9.05
C THR A 175 2.99 -3.19 -9.63
N LEU A 176 2.59 -2.01 -10.12
CA LEU A 176 1.31 -1.84 -10.80
C LEU A 176 1.38 -2.49 -12.18
N VAL A 177 0.42 -3.35 -12.48
CA VAL A 177 0.26 -4.03 -13.77
C VAL A 177 -1.05 -3.56 -14.39
N THR A 178 -0.95 -2.91 -15.54
CA THR A 178 -2.11 -2.51 -16.34
C THR A 178 -2.76 -3.76 -16.95
N LEU A 179 -4.04 -3.99 -16.67
CA LEU A 179 -4.81 -5.09 -17.27
C LEU A 179 -5.61 -4.64 -18.48
N ARG A 180 -5.92 -3.34 -18.52
CA ARG A 180 -6.66 -2.70 -19.60
C ARG A 180 -6.04 -1.35 -19.93
N GLU A 181 -5.82 -1.10 -21.21
CA GLU A 181 -5.29 0.17 -21.67
C GLU A 181 -6.13 1.36 -21.16
N PRO A 182 -5.50 2.49 -20.78
CA PRO A 182 -6.20 3.63 -20.19
C PRO A 182 -7.38 4.15 -21.04
N GLY A 183 -7.23 4.14 -22.36
CA GLY A 183 -8.28 4.55 -23.30
C GLY A 183 -9.52 3.64 -23.26
N ALA A 184 -9.31 2.32 -23.22
CA ALA A 184 -10.39 1.33 -23.13
C ALA A 184 -11.09 1.37 -21.77
N SER A 185 -10.32 1.54 -20.69
CA SER A 185 -10.84 1.76 -19.33
C SER A 185 -11.79 2.96 -19.26
N SER A 186 -11.37 4.08 -19.83
CA SER A 186 -12.15 5.31 -19.85
C SER A 186 -13.40 5.21 -20.74
N ALA A 187 -13.32 4.45 -21.83
CA ALA A 187 -14.45 4.21 -22.72
C ALA A 187 -15.57 3.41 -22.02
N LEU A 188 -15.24 2.33 -21.31
CA LEU A 188 -16.23 1.50 -20.60
C LEU A 188 -16.95 2.27 -19.51
N ILE A 189 -16.22 3.04 -18.70
CA ILE A 189 -16.81 3.85 -17.64
C ILE A 189 -17.76 4.91 -18.24
N ARG A 190 -17.37 5.56 -19.33
CA ARG A 190 -18.24 6.53 -20.04
C ARG A 190 -19.48 5.86 -20.62
N GLN A 191 -19.34 4.69 -21.23
CA GLN A 191 -20.47 3.92 -21.77
C GLN A 191 -21.45 3.51 -20.67
N PHE A 192 -20.94 3.07 -19.51
CA PHE A 192 -21.78 2.76 -18.35
C PHE A 192 -22.63 3.97 -17.95
N PHE A 193 -22.02 5.14 -17.73
CA PHE A 193 -22.79 6.33 -17.36
C PHE A 193 -23.75 6.80 -18.46
N ALA A 194 -23.37 6.69 -19.73
CA ALA A 194 -24.28 7.00 -20.86
C ALA A 194 -25.51 6.07 -20.88
N SER A 195 -25.34 4.79 -20.55
CA SER A 195 -26.45 3.83 -20.49
C SER A 195 -27.39 4.05 -19.30
N GLN A 196 -26.91 4.69 -18.23
CA GLN A 196 -27.71 5.05 -17.05
C GLN A 196 -28.49 6.36 -17.25
N GLY A 197 -27.99 7.26 -18.10
CA GLY A 197 -28.62 8.54 -18.43
C GLY A 197 -29.61 8.50 -19.61
N GLY A 198 -29.96 7.31 -20.10
CA GLY A 198 -30.91 7.10 -21.21
C GLY A 198 -32.31 6.65 -20.77
N GLN A 199 -32.62 6.72 -19.47
CA GLN A 199 -33.98 6.61 -18.95
C GLN A 199 -34.53 8.03 -18.70
N ASP A 200 -34.98 8.67 -19.77
CA ASP A 200 -35.95 9.78 -19.68
C ASP A 200 -37.37 9.20 -19.51
#